data_AF-A0A150PH35-F1
#
_entry.id   AF-A0A150PH35-F1
#
_cell.length_a   1.000
_cell.length_b   1.000
_cell.length_c   1.000
_cell.angle_alpha   90.00
_cell.angle_beta   90.00
_cell.angle_gamma   90.00
#
_symmetry.space_group_name_H-M   'P 1'
#
loop_
_entity.id
_entity.type
_entity.pdbx_description
1 polymer ?
#
loop_
_entity_poly.entity_id
_entity_poly.type
_entity_poly.pdbx_seq_one_letter_code
_entity_poly.pdbx_strand_id
1 'polypeptide(L)'
;SVRVDCGVLLADPTSALSRDLFANAETWLIQPGRALPLGNAGCDAYLIDADGLPLTLLAWSAAQFPEQIISTSTESPQPERMIALQRAGARLELADHPAVFDAPPLEPPPPGEACSPSTAGSRLDWTLPGMVKAVVASVTSSPDGCHAIRLEDGTAAYLCAPAEALPVKAGDLVSLRSVTITGGTYPELRRGEQPLARGVAIESEAYAVVALQGNVLARPWMLDRGADAGDLSVGLEPIAGCDAFHDACGSLVAPLEVSLLGEGVAGVVSLRAGESAELEEGAGTLHLVRAEDLPVRDAECFSAPVDQPRLLESVFVAAAAAP
;
A
#
# COMPACT_ATOMS: atom_id res chain seq x y z
N SER A 1 1.39 -10.47 11.03
CA SER A 1 2.40 -11.20 10.21
C SER A 1 2.91 -10.27 9.11
N VAL A 2 4.20 -10.30 8.77
CA VAL A 2 4.80 -9.27 7.88
C VAL A 2 4.99 -9.80 6.46
N ARG A 3 4.60 -9.01 5.47
CA ARG A 3 4.89 -9.23 4.05
C ARG A 3 6.04 -8.33 3.63
N VAL A 4 6.95 -8.89 2.83
CA VAL A 4 8.16 -8.18 2.40
C VAL A 4 8.45 -8.44 0.93
N ASP A 5 8.71 -7.38 0.16
CA ASP A 5 9.43 -7.44 -1.11
C ASP A 5 10.93 -7.61 -0.81
N CYS A 6 11.45 -8.79 -1.13
CA CYS A 6 12.83 -9.17 -0.85
C CYS A 6 13.85 -8.35 -1.62
N GLY A 7 13.49 -7.86 -2.82
CA GLY A 7 14.38 -6.99 -3.58
C GLY A 7 14.59 -5.66 -2.86
N VAL A 8 13.50 -5.10 -2.31
CA VAL A 8 13.56 -3.85 -1.54
C VAL A 8 14.24 -4.08 -0.19
N LEU A 9 13.84 -5.11 0.55
CA LEU A 9 14.44 -5.44 1.85
C LEU A 9 15.96 -5.61 1.72
N LEU A 10 16.43 -6.41 0.77
CA LEU A 10 17.86 -6.75 0.69
C LEU A 10 18.70 -5.66 0.04
N ALA A 11 18.10 -4.65 -0.59
CA ALA A 11 18.81 -3.49 -1.09
C ALA A 11 19.24 -2.55 0.06
N ASP A 12 18.38 -2.37 1.07
CA ASP A 12 18.69 -1.62 2.30
C ASP A 12 17.87 -2.14 3.49
N PRO A 13 18.31 -3.21 4.17
CA PRO A 13 17.53 -3.85 5.23
C PRO A 13 17.29 -2.95 6.44
N THR A 14 18.26 -2.10 6.76
CA THR A 14 18.24 -1.22 7.92
C THR A 14 17.19 -0.13 7.77
N SER A 15 17.01 0.40 6.56
CA SER A 15 15.97 1.40 6.28
C SER A 15 14.62 0.76 5.92
N ALA A 16 14.60 -0.46 5.37
CA ALA A 16 13.35 -1.10 4.97
C ALA A 16 12.52 -1.61 6.15
N LEU A 17 13.17 -2.03 7.23
CA LEU A 17 12.49 -2.59 8.41
C LEU A 17 12.41 -1.57 9.54
N SER A 18 11.31 -1.61 10.29
CA SER A 18 11.22 -0.98 11.61
C SER A 18 11.29 -2.06 12.70
N ARG A 19 11.69 -1.69 13.92
CA ARG A 19 11.77 -2.64 15.04
C ARG A 19 10.40 -3.20 15.44
N ASP A 20 9.34 -2.45 15.20
CA ASP A 20 7.96 -2.83 15.54
C ASP A 20 7.42 -3.97 14.67
N LEU A 21 8.06 -4.24 13.52
CA LEU A 21 7.70 -5.37 12.64
C LEU A 21 8.21 -6.72 13.15
N PHE A 22 9.15 -6.74 14.10
CA PHE A 22 9.69 -8.00 14.61
C PHE A 22 8.73 -8.62 15.63
N ALA A 23 8.54 -9.93 15.51
CA ALA A 23 7.76 -10.69 16.46
C ALA A 23 8.40 -10.67 17.86
N ASN A 24 7.68 -11.19 18.86
CA ASN A 24 8.21 -11.37 20.20
C ASN A 24 9.55 -12.12 20.17
N ALA A 25 10.51 -11.64 20.96
CA ALA A 25 11.84 -12.23 21.03
C ALA A 25 11.77 -13.69 21.49
N GLU A 26 12.37 -14.58 20.72
CA GLU A 26 12.68 -15.93 21.14
C GLU A 26 14.08 -15.94 21.79
N THR A 27 14.22 -16.61 22.94
CA THR A 27 15.49 -16.64 23.68
C THR A 27 16.09 -18.04 23.67
N TRP A 28 17.37 -18.14 23.34
CA TRP A 28 18.10 -19.39 23.35
C TRP A 28 19.42 -19.27 24.10
N LEU A 29 19.85 -20.36 24.74
CA LEU A 29 21.21 -20.50 25.25
C LEU A 29 22.04 -21.30 24.24
N ILE A 30 23.04 -20.65 23.65
CA ILE A 30 23.90 -21.26 22.63
C ILE A 30 25.19 -21.75 23.29
N GLN A 31 25.46 -23.04 23.17
CA GLN A 31 26.72 -23.61 23.63
C GLN A 31 27.89 -23.14 22.75
N PRO A 32 29.11 -22.99 23.29
CA PRO A 32 30.28 -22.69 22.49
C PRO A 32 30.43 -23.66 21.29
N GLY A 33 30.71 -23.14 20.10
CA GLY A 33 30.87 -23.93 18.88
C GLY A 33 29.56 -24.39 18.23
N ARG A 34 28.40 -23.88 18.66
CA ARG A 34 27.11 -24.03 17.97
C ARG A 34 26.75 -22.73 17.24
N ALA A 35 26.05 -22.84 16.12
CA ALA A 35 25.49 -21.68 15.43
C ALA A 35 24.05 -21.37 15.86
N LEU A 36 23.59 -20.19 15.46
CA LEU A 36 22.22 -19.73 15.67
C LEU A 36 21.23 -20.64 14.91
N PRO A 37 20.10 -21.04 15.53
CA PRO A 37 19.11 -21.92 14.92
C PRO A 37 18.17 -21.14 13.97
N LEU A 38 18.73 -20.39 13.02
CA LEU A 38 17.96 -19.58 12.08
C LEU A 38 17.59 -20.40 10.84
N GLY A 39 16.34 -20.33 10.41
CA GLY A 39 15.86 -20.98 9.20
C GLY A 39 15.96 -20.05 7.98
N ASN A 40 16.03 -20.64 6.79
CA ASN A 40 15.87 -19.89 5.54
C ASN A 40 14.64 -20.38 4.79
N ALA A 41 13.47 -19.85 5.14
CA ALA A 41 12.20 -20.20 4.52
C ALA A 41 11.90 -19.35 3.27
N GLY A 42 12.78 -18.42 2.91
CA GLY A 42 12.71 -17.69 1.66
C GLY A 42 13.33 -16.31 1.74
N CYS A 43 12.85 -15.48 2.66
CA CYS A 43 13.22 -14.07 2.75
C CYS A 43 13.00 -13.63 4.18
N ASP A 44 14.04 -13.82 4.98
CA ASP A 44 13.94 -13.80 6.42
C ASP A 44 14.84 -12.68 6.97
N ALA A 45 14.35 -12.04 8.01
CA ALA A 45 15.08 -11.03 8.77
C ALA A 45 14.98 -11.35 10.26
N TYR A 46 16.11 -11.30 10.95
CA TYR A 46 16.23 -11.60 12.38
C TYR A 46 16.96 -10.47 13.08
N LEU A 47 16.37 -9.93 14.13
CA LEU A 47 17.01 -8.95 15.00
C LEU A 47 17.64 -9.70 16.18
N ILE A 48 18.97 -9.71 16.24
CA ILE A 48 19.73 -10.47 17.24
C ILE A 48 20.16 -9.53 18.37
N ASP A 49 19.65 -9.81 19.58
CA ASP A 49 20.07 -9.20 20.83
C ASP A 49 20.76 -10.26 21.70
N ALA A 50 22.02 -10.04 22.08
CA ALA A 50 22.80 -10.98 22.86
C ALA A 50 23.81 -10.27 23.77
N ASP A 51 24.06 -10.84 24.95
CA ASP A 51 25.03 -10.28 25.89
C ASP A 51 26.42 -10.13 25.26
N GLY A 52 26.90 -8.88 25.22
CA GLY A 52 28.21 -8.55 24.67
C GLY A 52 28.26 -8.42 23.15
N LEU A 53 27.15 -8.62 22.44
CA LEU A 53 27.00 -8.34 21.00
C LEU A 53 26.16 -7.06 20.83
N PRO A 54 26.53 -6.12 19.93
CA PRO A 54 25.62 -5.04 19.57
C PRO A 54 24.33 -5.61 18.94
N LEU A 55 23.21 -4.94 19.13
CA LEU A 55 21.97 -5.29 18.44
C LEU A 55 22.24 -5.30 16.93
N THR A 56 22.03 -6.45 16.30
CA THR A 56 22.46 -6.68 14.91
C THR A 56 21.30 -7.24 14.10
N LEU A 57 21.12 -6.73 12.88
CA LEU A 57 20.15 -7.26 11.94
C LEU A 57 20.83 -8.31 11.06
N LEU A 58 20.19 -9.48 10.95
CA LEU A 58 20.52 -10.46 9.93
C LEU A 58 19.40 -10.53 8.90
N ALA A 59 19.71 -10.43 7.62
CA ALA A 59 18.71 -10.52 6.55
C ALA A 59 19.25 -11.26 5.34
N TRP A 60 18.44 -12.11 4.71
CA TRP A 60 18.84 -12.85 3.52
C TRP A 60 17.66 -13.35 2.68
N SER A 61 17.95 -13.85 1.48
CA SER A 61 17.03 -14.68 0.72
C SER A 61 17.56 -16.09 0.44
N ALA A 62 16.67 -17.04 0.18
CA ALA A 62 16.98 -18.38 -0.30
C ALA A 62 17.72 -18.39 -1.64
N ALA A 63 17.57 -17.34 -2.46
CA ALA A 63 18.33 -17.17 -3.69
C ALA A 63 19.81 -16.82 -3.43
N GLN A 64 20.08 -16.01 -2.39
CA GLN A 64 21.44 -15.64 -2.00
C GLN A 64 22.13 -16.73 -1.17
N PHE A 65 21.39 -17.40 -0.28
CA PHE A 65 21.93 -18.40 0.66
C PHE A 65 21.03 -19.65 0.77
N PRO A 66 21.03 -20.58 -0.19
CA PRO A 66 20.14 -21.76 -0.16
C PRO A 66 20.11 -22.51 1.18
N GLU A 67 18.97 -23.11 1.53
CA GLU A 67 18.68 -23.81 2.82
C GLU A 67 19.79 -24.76 3.34
N GLN A 68 20.66 -25.24 2.46
CA GLN A 68 21.70 -26.22 2.76
C GLN A 68 23.02 -25.60 3.27
N ILE A 69 23.06 -24.28 3.47
CA ILE A 69 24.32 -23.53 3.44
C ILE A 69 24.44 -22.46 4.54
N ILE A 70 23.96 -22.75 5.76
CA ILE A 70 24.52 -22.14 6.96
C ILE A 70 25.12 -23.26 7.79
N SER A 71 26.41 -23.54 7.54
CA SER A 71 27.11 -24.59 8.29
C SER A 71 27.23 -24.15 9.74
N THR A 72 26.74 -24.98 10.65
CA THR A 72 26.92 -24.78 12.10
C THR A 72 28.21 -25.43 12.61
N SER A 73 28.99 -26.05 11.71
CA SER A 73 30.29 -26.65 12.00
C SER A 73 31.41 -25.67 11.72
N THR A 74 32.31 -25.53 12.69
CA THR A 74 33.57 -24.80 12.54
C THR A 74 34.65 -25.62 11.84
N GLU A 75 34.39 -26.90 11.52
CA GLU A 75 35.30 -27.71 10.71
C GLU A 75 35.14 -27.29 9.23
N SER A 76 36.07 -26.47 8.74
CA SER A 76 36.08 -25.87 7.38
C SER A 76 35.08 -24.72 7.18
N PRO A 77 35.28 -23.58 7.87
CA PRO A 77 34.42 -22.42 7.71
C PRO A 77 34.49 -21.91 6.26
N GLN A 78 33.33 -21.79 5.64
CA GLN A 78 33.16 -21.09 4.36
C GLN A 78 32.59 -19.71 4.70
N PRO A 79 33.40 -18.64 4.63
CA PRO A 79 33.00 -17.29 5.06
C PRO A 79 31.72 -16.79 4.40
N GLU A 80 31.45 -17.21 3.17
CA GLU A 80 30.27 -16.87 2.39
C GLU A 80 29.00 -17.67 2.76
N ARG A 81 29.10 -18.52 3.79
CA ARG A 81 28.14 -19.59 4.12
C ARG A 81 28.01 -19.83 5.62
N MET A 82 28.59 -18.95 6.43
CA MET A 82 28.58 -19.05 7.87
C MET A 82 28.76 -17.67 8.47
N ILE A 83 27.78 -17.25 9.28
CA ILE A 83 27.89 -16.03 10.08
C ILE A 83 28.64 -16.42 11.37
N ALA A 84 29.94 -16.17 11.40
CA ALA A 84 30.78 -16.55 12.53
C ALA A 84 30.69 -15.52 13.66
N LEU A 85 30.56 -15.97 14.90
CA LEU A 85 30.73 -15.12 16.07
C LEU A 85 32.22 -15.02 16.42
N GLN A 86 32.72 -13.79 16.51
CA GLN A 86 34.11 -13.47 16.81
C GLN A 86 34.22 -12.61 18.06
N ARG A 87 35.45 -12.45 18.56
CA ARG A 87 35.74 -11.64 19.74
C ARG A 87 36.45 -10.35 19.34
N ALA A 88 35.76 -9.22 19.50
CA ALA A 88 36.34 -7.88 19.42
C ALA A 88 36.71 -7.38 20.83
N GLY A 89 37.92 -7.74 21.28
CA GLY A 89 38.43 -7.33 22.58
C GLY A 89 37.61 -7.87 23.75
N ALA A 90 36.83 -7.02 24.42
CA ALA A 90 35.93 -7.40 25.51
C ALA A 90 34.49 -7.70 25.06
N ARG A 91 34.19 -7.50 23.77
CA ARG A 91 32.86 -7.71 23.17
C ARG A 91 32.88 -8.88 22.20
N LEU A 92 31.69 -9.36 21.87
CA LEU A 92 31.42 -10.24 20.76
C LEU A 92 31.04 -9.39 19.54
N GLU A 93 31.37 -9.87 18.35
CA GLU A 93 30.95 -9.30 17.08
C GLU A 93 30.64 -10.43 16.09
N LEU A 94 29.77 -10.18 15.13
CA LEU A 94 29.63 -11.08 13.99
C LEU A 94 30.70 -10.73 12.96
N ALA A 95 31.26 -11.76 12.32
CA ALA A 95 32.18 -11.59 11.21
C ALA A 95 31.51 -10.81 10.08
N ASP A 96 32.31 -10.04 9.33
CA ASP A 96 31.86 -9.40 8.09
C ASP A 96 31.19 -10.43 7.18
N HIS A 97 29.92 -10.20 6.88
CA HIS A 97 29.12 -11.11 6.06
C HIS A 97 28.04 -10.31 5.31
N PRO A 98 27.72 -10.64 4.04
CA PRO A 98 26.69 -9.92 3.26
C PRO A 98 25.27 -10.01 3.81
N ALA A 99 25.06 -10.77 4.88
CA ALA A 99 23.77 -10.96 5.55
C ALA A 99 23.73 -10.27 6.92
N VAL A 100 24.82 -9.61 7.33
CA VAL A 100 24.95 -8.90 8.61
C VAL A 100 24.83 -7.40 8.33
N PHE A 101 23.88 -6.76 8.99
CA PHE A 101 23.55 -5.35 8.83
C PHE A 101 23.43 -4.68 10.20
N ASP A 102 23.54 -3.36 10.21
CA ASP A 102 23.20 -2.58 11.40
C ASP A 102 21.71 -2.73 11.72
N ALA A 103 21.39 -2.84 13.00
CA ALA A 103 20.01 -2.91 13.44
C ALA A 103 19.23 -1.66 12.99
N PRO A 104 17.94 -1.80 12.60
CA PRO A 104 17.09 -0.64 12.34
C PRO A 104 17.12 0.35 13.50
N PRO A 105 16.97 1.66 13.25
CA PRO A 105 16.94 2.64 14.31
C PRO A 105 15.76 2.37 15.26
N LEU A 106 15.90 2.77 16.53
CA LEU A 106 14.81 2.62 17.51
C LEU A 106 13.60 3.49 17.15
N GLU A 107 13.88 4.71 16.70
CA GLU A 107 12.89 5.64 16.20
C GLU A 107 13.15 5.83 14.70
N PRO A 108 12.16 5.59 13.83
CA PRO A 108 12.32 5.84 12.41
C PRO A 108 12.55 7.34 12.18
N PRO A 109 13.38 7.72 11.20
CA PRO A 109 13.55 9.12 10.85
C PRO A 109 12.19 9.72 10.46
N PRO A 110 11.92 10.98 10.81
CA PRO A 110 10.69 11.63 10.37
C PRO A 110 10.64 11.63 8.84
N PRO A 111 9.45 11.47 8.23
CA PRO A 111 9.30 11.57 6.79
C PRO A 111 9.86 12.92 6.31
N GLY A 112 10.54 12.91 5.15
CA GLY A 112 10.92 14.15 4.49
C GLY A 112 9.68 15.00 4.21
N GLU A 113 9.83 16.32 4.06
CA GLU A 113 8.68 17.23 3.83
C GLU A 113 7.83 16.80 2.61
N ALA A 114 8.49 16.27 1.58
CA ALA A 114 7.85 15.72 0.37
C ALA A 114 7.06 14.42 0.61
N CYS A 115 7.27 13.75 1.74
CA CYS A 115 6.59 12.52 2.17
C CYS A 115 5.42 12.77 3.13
N SER A 116 5.04 14.04 3.36
CA SER A 116 3.97 14.36 4.32
C SER A 116 2.67 13.63 3.94
N PRO A 117 2.06 12.84 4.84
CA PRO A 117 0.82 12.12 4.55
C PRO A 117 -0.32 13.10 4.23
N SER A 118 -1.24 12.69 3.35
CA SER A 118 -2.43 13.50 3.02
C SER A 118 -3.31 13.74 4.26
N THR A 119 -3.80 14.97 4.42
CA THR A 119 -4.74 15.38 5.48
C THR A 119 -6.20 14.96 5.21
N ALA A 120 -7.08 15.09 6.22
CA ALA A 120 -8.49 14.66 6.33
C ALA A 120 -9.28 14.48 5.01
N GLY A 121 -10.05 13.38 4.91
CA GLY A 121 -10.47 12.79 3.63
C GLY A 121 -9.38 11.89 3.02
N SER A 122 -8.30 11.64 3.76
CA SER A 122 -7.07 10.95 3.33
C SER A 122 -7.23 9.46 3.04
N ARG A 123 -8.42 8.90 3.27
CA ARG A 123 -8.71 7.50 3.04
C ARG A 123 -10.10 7.31 2.46
N LEU A 124 -10.17 6.39 1.53
CA LEU A 124 -11.43 5.88 1.02
C LEU A 124 -11.96 4.76 1.94
N ASP A 125 -13.18 4.94 2.43
CA ASP A 125 -13.91 3.91 3.17
C ASP A 125 -15.41 4.05 2.93
N TRP A 126 -16.17 2.97 3.07
CA TRP A 126 -17.60 3.01 2.84
C TRP A 126 -18.35 1.91 3.57
N THR A 127 -19.63 2.17 3.81
CA THR A 127 -20.59 1.16 4.24
C THR A 127 -21.86 1.33 3.44
N LEU A 128 -22.30 0.26 2.80
CA LEU A 128 -23.53 0.24 2.01
C LEU A 128 -24.51 -0.76 2.62
N PRO A 129 -25.83 -0.44 2.62
CA PRO A 129 -26.87 -1.38 3.03
C PRO A 129 -27.14 -2.50 2.00
N GLY A 130 -26.33 -2.59 0.94
CA GLY A 130 -26.53 -3.46 -0.22
C GLY A 130 -26.84 -2.66 -1.48
N MET A 131 -27.33 -3.35 -2.52
CA MET A 131 -27.81 -2.68 -3.73
C MET A 131 -29.16 -2.02 -3.43
N VAL A 132 -29.23 -0.70 -3.58
CA VAL A 132 -30.45 0.06 -3.29
C VAL A 132 -30.67 1.16 -4.32
N LYS A 133 -31.93 1.35 -4.70
CA LYS A 133 -32.39 2.50 -5.48
C LYS A 133 -33.41 3.27 -4.66
N ALA A 134 -33.08 4.49 -4.24
CA ALA A 134 -33.90 5.27 -3.31
C ALA A 134 -33.67 6.77 -3.46
N VAL A 135 -34.61 7.55 -2.94
CA VAL A 135 -34.47 9.00 -2.84
C VAL A 135 -33.62 9.34 -1.62
N VAL A 136 -32.68 10.26 -1.78
CA VAL A 136 -31.84 10.78 -0.70
C VAL A 136 -32.66 11.75 0.15
N ALA A 137 -32.83 11.45 1.43
CA ALA A 137 -33.49 12.34 2.37
C ALA A 137 -32.56 13.46 2.87
N SER A 138 -31.29 13.13 3.14
CA SER A 138 -30.29 14.10 3.59
C SER A 138 -28.88 13.58 3.39
N VAL A 139 -27.92 14.49 3.20
CA VAL A 139 -26.48 14.20 3.25
C VAL A 139 -25.85 14.99 4.38
N THR A 140 -25.10 14.33 5.26
CA THR A 140 -24.36 14.98 6.36
C THR A 140 -22.88 14.68 6.23
N SER A 141 -22.05 15.72 6.19
CA SER A 141 -20.59 15.60 6.08
C SER A 141 -19.93 15.84 7.43
N SER A 142 -18.90 15.06 7.73
CA SER A 142 -18.06 15.19 8.91
C SER A 142 -16.69 15.80 8.54
N PRO A 143 -16.00 16.52 9.46
CA PRO A 143 -14.68 17.10 9.20
C PRO A 143 -13.57 16.08 8.88
N ASP A 144 -13.81 14.78 9.11
CA ASP A 144 -12.92 13.68 8.74
C ASP A 144 -12.99 13.31 7.24
N GLY A 145 -13.89 13.93 6.47
CA GLY A 145 -14.13 13.62 5.06
C GLY A 145 -15.12 12.47 4.85
N CYS A 146 -15.84 12.04 5.89
CA CYS A 146 -16.88 11.02 5.80
C CYS A 146 -18.28 11.63 5.65
N HIS A 147 -19.08 11.03 4.77
CA HIS A 147 -20.40 11.50 4.39
C HIS A 147 -21.46 10.42 4.67
N ALA A 148 -22.47 10.79 5.44
CA ALA A 148 -23.66 9.97 5.67
C ALA A 148 -24.77 10.36 4.68
N ILE A 149 -25.13 9.43 3.80
CA ILE A 149 -26.21 9.56 2.82
C ILE A 149 -27.43 8.81 3.38
N ARG A 150 -28.39 9.55 3.92
CA ARG A 150 -29.62 9.00 4.49
C ARG A 150 -30.70 8.93 3.42
N LEU A 151 -31.32 7.76 3.28
CA LEU A 151 -32.39 7.48 2.34
C LEU A 151 -33.76 7.72 2.99
N GLU A 152 -34.80 7.92 2.18
CA GLU A 152 -36.17 8.16 2.68
C GLU A 152 -36.75 7.01 3.51
N ASP A 153 -36.30 5.78 3.27
CA ASP A 153 -36.70 4.60 4.04
C ASP A 153 -36.05 4.52 5.44
N GLY A 154 -35.18 5.49 5.78
CA GLY A 154 -34.47 5.58 7.04
C GLY A 154 -33.10 4.90 7.04
N THR A 155 -32.74 4.17 5.98
CA THR A 155 -31.44 3.55 5.80
C THR A 155 -30.35 4.60 5.59
N ALA A 156 -29.11 4.32 5.96
CA ALA A 156 -27.97 5.19 5.71
C ALA A 156 -26.84 4.42 5.01
N ALA A 157 -26.27 5.04 3.99
CA ALA A 157 -24.97 4.69 3.42
C ALA A 157 -23.91 5.66 3.93
N TYR A 158 -22.68 5.19 4.06
CA TYR A 158 -21.53 6.01 4.46
C TYR A 158 -20.45 5.91 3.39
N LEU A 159 -19.84 7.04 3.06
CA LEU A 159 -18.71 7.13 2.14
C LEU A 159 -17.73 8.19 2.64
N CYS A 160 -16.49 7.80 2.89
CA CYS A 160 -15.37 8.68 3.13
C CYS A 160 -14.66 8.92 1.81
N ALA A 161 -14.66 10.18 1.35
CA ALA A 161 -14.11 10.62 0.08
C ALA A 161 -13.92 12.15 0.12
N PRO A 162 -13.15 12.75 -0.80
CA PRO A 162 -13.12 14.21 -0.95
C PRO A 162 -14.54 14.76 -1.14
N ALA A 163 -14.87 15.86 -0.45
CA ALA A 163 -16.24 16.38 -0.44
C ALA A 163 -16.69 16.83 -1.83
N GLU A 164 -15.77 17.37 -2.62
CA GLU A 164 -15.94 17.74 -4.03
C GLU A 164 -16.24 16.53 -4.93
N ALA A 165 -15.86 15.31 -4.51
CA ALA A 165 -16.12 14.08 -5.24
C ALA A 165 -17.51 13.47 -4.91
N LEU A 166 -18.31 14.12 -4.06
CA LEU A 166 -19.65 13.67 -3.69
C LEU A 166 -20.74 14.70 -4.09
N PRO A 167 -21.24 14.65 -5.34
CA PRO A 167 -22.26 15.58 -5.83
C PRO A 167 -23.68 15.30 -5.29
N VAL A 168 -23.85 14.32 -4.39
CA VAL A 168 -25.14 13.82 -3.90
C VAL A 168 -25.87 14.87 -3.05
N LYS A 169 -27.15 15.09 -3.34
CA LYS A 169 -28.02 16.06 -2.64
C LYS A 169 -29.32 15.42 -2.19
N ALA A 170 -29.93 16.02 -1.18
CA ALA A 170 -31.28 15.66 -0.77
C ALA A 170 -32.26 15.86 -1.94
N GLY A 171 -33.15 14.89 -2.16
CA GLY A 171 -34.08 14.82 -3.28
C GLY A 171 -33.58 14.02 -4.49
N ASP A 172 -32.29 13.68 -4.56
CA ASP A 172 -31.76 12.88 -5.66
C ASP A 172 -32.29 11.44 -5.60
N LEU A 173 -32.73 10.90 -6.75
CA LEU A 173 -32.96 9.46 -6.90
C LEU A 173 -31.63 8.79 -7.25
N VAL A 174 -31.07 8.04 -6.32
CA VAL A 174 -29.76 7.38 -6.48
C VAL A 174 -29.89 5.87 -6.56
N SER A 175 -28.98 5.25 -7.30
CA SER A 175 -28.68 3.82 -7.30
C SER A 175 -27.30 3.62 -6.67
N LEU A 176 -27.25 2.88 -5.56
CA LEU A 176 -26.03 2.54 -4.83
C LEU A 176 -25.73 1.06 -5.04
N ARG A 177 -24.48 0.72 -5.39
CA ARG A 177 -24.02 -0.67 -5.46
C ARG A 177 -22.55 -0.81 -5.07
N SER A 178 -22.19 -2.00 -4.59
CA SER A 178 -20.79 -2.38 -4.45
C SER A 178 -20.17 -2.67 -5.81
N VAL A 179 -18.91 -2.29 -5.96
CA VAL A 179 -18.08 -2.59 -7.13
C VAL A 179 -16.98 -3.55 -6.70
N THR A 180 -16.69 -4.54 -7.52
CA THR A 180 -15.59 -5.48 -7.31
C THR A 180 -14.93 -5.77 -8.63
N ILE A 181 -13.62 -5.57 -8.67
CA ILE A 181 -12.77 -5.84 -9.82
C ILE A 181 -11.88 -7.02 -9.47
N THR A 182 -11.91 -8.07 -10.27
CA THR A 182 -11.05 -9.26 -10.14
C THR A 182 -10.51 -9.73 -11.51
N GLY A 183 -10.63 -8.89 -12.53
CA GLY A 183 -10.24 -9.21 -13.91
C GLY A 183 -10.16 -7.97 -14.80
N GLY A 184 -9.58 -8.15 -15.98
CA GLY A 184 -9.31 -7.07 -16.94
C GLY A 184 -7.82 -6.76 -17.09
N THR A 185 -7.51 -5.84 -18.00
CA THR A 185 -6.16 -5.34 -18.22
C THR A 185 -6.13 -3.86 -17.88
N TYR A 186 -5.17 -3.46 -17.06
CA TYR A 186 -5.04 -2.08 -16.60
C TYR A 186 -3.57 -1.63 -16.72
N PRO A 187 -3.30 -0.42 -17.23
CA PRO A 187 -1.95 0.10 -17.47
C PRO A 187 -1.16 0.33 -16.18
N GLU A 188 -1.82 0.58 -15.05
CA GLU A 188 -1.18 0.78 -13.74
C GLU A 188 -0.61 -0.51 -13.13
N LEU A 189 -0.97 -1.69 -13.66
CA LEU A 189 -0.54 -2.98 -13.12
C LEU A 189 0.86 -3.33 -13.60
N ARG A 190 1.67 -3.88 -12.69
CA ARG A 190 2.95 -4.48 -13.07
C ARG A 190 2.73 -5.81 -13.77
N ARG A 191 3.72 -6.24 -14.55
CA ARG A 191 3.69 -7.53 -15.24
C ARG A 191 3.49 -8.66 -14.24
N GLY A 192 2.41 -9.42 -14.39
CA GLY A 192 2.08 -10.57 -13.54
C GLY A 192 1.15 -10.25 -12.37
N GLU A 193 0.83 -8.98 -12.13
CA GLU A 193 -0.18 -8.60 -11.15
C GLU A 193 -1.59 -8.87 -11.68
N GLN A 194 -2.47 -9.30 -10.79
CA GLN A 194 -3.90 -9.39 -11.07
C GLN A 194 -4.59 -8.10 -10.61
N PRO A 195 -5.55 -7.57 -11.39
CA PRO A 195 -6.39 -6.49 -10.92
C PRO A 195 -7.25 -6.98 -9.76
N LEU A 196 -7.21 -6.25 -8.65
CA LEU A 196 -8.08 -6.48 -7.53
C LEU A 196 -8.41 -5.14 -6.86
N ALA A 197 -9.68 -4.76 -6.93
CA ALA A 197 -10.19 -3.55 -6.31
C ALA A 197 -11.62 -3.76 -5.81
N ARG A 198 -11.98 -3.03 -4.77
CA ARG A 198 -13.34 -2.99 -4.22
C ARG A 198 -13.78 -1.53 -4.12
N GLY A 199 -15.09 -1.32 -4.14
CA GLY A 199 -15.60 0.04 -4.16
C GLY A 199 -17.09 0.17 -4.04
N VAL A 200 -17.54 1.39 -4.32
CA VAL A 200 -18.94 1.78 -4.42
C VAL A 200 -19.17 2.54 -5.72
N ALA A 201 -20.30 2.28 -6.36
CA ALA A 201 -20.83 3.13 -7.42
C ALA A 201 -22.13 3.79 -6.94
N ILE A 202 -22.23 5.09 -7.19
CA ILE A 202 -23.42 5.92 -6.95
C ILE A 202 -23.85 6.51 -8.27
N GLU A 203 -25.07 6.23 -8.71
CA GLU A 203 -25.60 6.76 -9.96
C GLU A 203 -26.91 7.50 -9.77
N SER A 204 -27.06 8.60 -10.49
CA SER A 204 -28.23 9.46 -10.53
C SER A 204 -28.50 9.86 -11.99
N GLU A 205 -29.65 10.48 -12.25
CA GLU A 205 -29.94 11.14 -13.53
C GLU A 205 -29.04 12.36 -13.81
N ALA A 206 -28.32 12.87 -12.80
CA ALA A 206 -27.44 14.03 -12.94
C ALA A 206 -25.95 13.69 -12.95
N TYR A 207 -25.55 12.55 -12.38
CA TYR A 207 -24.14 12.20 -12.18
C TYR A 207 -23.92 10.69 -12.06
N ALA A 208 -22.66 10.28 -12.15
CA ALA A 208 -22.18 9.03 -11.57
C ALA A 208 -20.88 9.23 -10.81
N VAL A 209 -20.73 8.42 -9.77
CA VAL A 209 -19.53 8.34 -8.94
C VAL A 209 -19.12 6.88 -8.88
N VAL A 210 -17.83 6.60 -9.07
CA VAL A 210 -17.23 5.31 -8.70
C VAL A 210 -16.01 5.58 -7.83
N ALA A 211 -16.03 5.03 -6.62
CA ALA A 211 -14.93 5.12 -5.68
C ALA A 211 -14.31 3.74 -5.49
N LEU A 212 -13.00 3.61 -5.70
CA LEU A 212 -12.26 2.35 -5.65
C LEU A 212 -11.08 2.40 -4.68
N GLN A 213 -10.86 1.28 -4.00
CA GLN A 213 -9.66 0.96 -3.22
C GLN A 213 -9.10 -0.39 -3.72
N GLY A 214 -7.82 -0.43 -4.07
CA GLY A 214 -7.15 -1.65 -4.56
C GLY A 214 -5.85 -1.33 -5.28
N ASN A 215 -5.57 -1.99 -6.40
CA ASN A 215 -4.42 -1.69 -7.27
C ASN A 215 -4.84 -1.15 -8.65
N VAL A 216 -6.06 -0.61 -8.75
CA VAL A 216 -6.65 -0.09 -9.99
C VAL A 216 -7.31 1.26 -9.71
N LEU A 217 -7.16 2.21 -10.64
CA LEU A 217 -7.79 3.53 -10.58
C LEU A 217 -9.25 3.47 -11.03
N ALA A 218 -10.08 4.32 -10.41
CA ALA A 218 -11.47 4.56 -10.80
C ALA A 218 -11.55 5.14 -12.22
N ARG A 219 -12.45 4.60 -13.04
CA ARG A 219 -12.60 4.96 -14.46
C ARG A 219 -14.06 5.06 -14.90
N PRO A 220 -14.37 5.85 -15.94
CA PRO A 220 -15.73 6.07 -16.43
C PRO A 220 -16.46 4.78 -16.84
N TRP A 221 -15.78 3.89 -17.54
CA TRP A 221 -16.39 2.67 -18.10
C TRP A 221 -16.82 1.65 -17.04
N MET A 222 -16.31 1.77 -15.80
CA MET A 222 -16.69 0.91 -14.67
C MET A 222 -18.13 1.15 -14.19
N LEU A 223 -18.78 2.19 -14.71
CA LEU A 223 -20.17 2.53 -14.44
C LEU A 223 -21.15 1.87 -15.42
N ASP A 224 -20.71 0.90 -16.24
CA ASP A 224 -21.50 0.25 -17.30
C ASP A 224 -22.07 1.24 -18.34
N ARG A 225 -21.38 2.37 -18.56
CA ARG A 225 -21.84 3.49 -19.41
C ARG A 225 -21.35 3.44 -20.86
N GLY A 226 -20.91 2.28 -21.35
CA GLY A 226 -20.55 2.09 -22.75
C GLY A 226 -19.33 2.88 -23.23
N ALA A 227 -18.54 3.47 -22.32
CA ALA A 227 -17.21 3.95 -22.66
C ALA A 227 -16.30 2.75 -22.84
N ASP A 228 -15.62 2.65 -23.98
CA ASP A 228 -14.56 1.67 -24.15
C ASP A 228 -13.38 2.04 -23.23
N ALA A 229 -12.61 1.04 -22.80
CA ALA A 229 -11.32 1.28 -22.17
C ALA A 229 -10.38 1.86 -23.25
N GLY A 230 -10.47 3.17 -23.48
CA GLY A 230 -9.60 3.88 -24.42
C GLY A 230 -8.13 3.71 -24.07
N ASP A 231 -7.24 4.17 -24.96
CA ASP A 231 -5.77 4.11 -24.81
C ASP A 231 -5.28 5.09 -23.71
N LEU A 232 -5.77 4.94 -22.48
CA LEU A 232 -5.26 5.62 -21.30
C LEU A 232 -4.01 4.88 -20.82
N SER A 233 -2.89 5.59 -20.81
CA SER A 233 -1.65 5.18 -20.17
C SER A 233 -1.56 5.78 -18.77
N VAL A 234 -1.06 4.98 -17.83
CA VAL A 234 -0.86 5.40 -16.43
C VAL A 234 0.57 5.11 -16.03
N GLY A 235 1.30 6.16 -15.65
CA GLY A 235 2.60 6.09 -15.00
C GLY A 235 2.44 6.18 -13.49
N LEU A 236 3.21 5.38 -12.76
CA LEU A 236 3.26 5.39 -11.30
C LEU A 236 4.72 5.44 -10.88
N GLU A 237 5.12 6.57 -10.32
CA GLU A 237 6.53 6.84 -9.97
C GLU A 237 6.62 7.34 -8.52
N PRO A 238 7.69 6.98 -7.78
CA PRO A 238 7.94 7.57 -6.47
C PRO A 238 8.02 9.09 -6.56
N ILE A 239 7.50 9.79 -5.55
CA ILE A 239 7.58 11.24 -5.50
C ILE A 239 9.04 11.68 -5.36
N ALA A 240 9.49 12.57 -6.25
CA ALA A 240 10.86 13.09 -6.19
C ALA A 240 11.17 13.74 -4.83
N GLY A 241 12.24 13.29 -4.18
CA GLY A 241 12.61 13.73 -2.83
C GLY A 241 11.87 13.01 -1.70
N CYS A 242 11.08 11.97 -2.01
CA CYS A 242 10.45 11.08 -1.06
C CYS A 242 10.71 9.62 -1.44
N ASP A 243 11.72 9.00 -0.83
CA ASP A 243 12.08 7.62 -1.13
C ASP A 243 11.09 6.63 -0.49
N ALA A 244 10.93 6.70 0.84
CA ALA A 244 9.92 6.00 1.62
C ALA A 244 9.94 6.49 3.09
N PHE A 245 8.93 6.11 3.87
CA PHE A 245 8.92 6.31 5.32
C PHE A 245 8.17 5.17 6.03
N HIS A 246 8.39 5.02 7.33
CA HIS A 246 7.60 4.08 8.14
C HIS A 246 6.32 4.75 8.65
N ASP A 247 5.18 4.11 8.41
CA ASP A 247 3.91 4.55 8.99
C ASP A 247 3.80 4.18 10.49
N ALA A 248 2.67 4.53 11.11
CA ALA A 248 2.40 4.23 12.52
C ALA A 248 2.33 2.72 12.83
N CYS A 249 2.26 1.88 11.79
CA CYS A 249 2.27 0.43 11.89
C CYS A 249 3.65 -0.17 11.59
N GLY A 250 4.68 0.68 11.45
CA GLY A 250 6.03 0.26 11.11
C GLY A 250 6.18 -0.25 9.67
N SER A 251 5.16 -0.12 8.83
CA SER A 251 5.19 -0.54 7.42
C SER A 251 5.96 0.49 6.60
N LEU A 252 6.74 0.03 5.62
CA LEU A 252 7.47 0.91 4.70
C LEU A 252 6.52 1.38 3.60
N VAL A 253 6.30 2.68 3.53
CA VAL A 253 5.39 3.34 2.59
C VAL A 253 6.17 4.24 1.65
N ALA A 254 5.99 4.04 0.35
CA ALA A 254 6.54 4.87 -0.71
C ALA A 254 5.38 5.56 -1.47
N PRO A 255 5.11 6.86 -1.19
CA PRO A 255 4.11 7.63 -1.92
C PRO A 255 4.42 7.71 -3.41
N LEU A 256 3.36 7.64 -4.23
CA LEU A 256 3.46 7.66 -5.68
C LEU A 256 2.81 8.91 -6.26
N GLU A 257 3.42 9.44 -7.32
CA GLU A 257 2.80 10.35 -8.27
C GLU A 257 2.19 9.53 -9.41
N VAL A 258 0.95 9.86 -9.76
CA VAL A 258 0.19 9.22 -10.84
C VAL A 258 0.25 10.13 -12.06
N SER A 259 0.88 9.67 -13.15
CA SER A 259 0.86 10.36 -14.43
C SER A 259 -0.18 9.73 -15.35
N LEU A 260 -1.08 10.54 -15.91
CA LEU A 260 -2.10 10.13 -16.86
C LEU A 260 -1.76 10.70 -18.23
N LEU A 261 -1.89 9.88 -19.28
CA LEU A 261 -1.70 10.28 -20.67
C LEU A 261 -2.62 9.47 -21.57
N GLY A 262 -3.17 10.09 -22.60
CA GLY A 262 -3.90 9.37 -23.66
C GLY A 262 -5.30 9.92 -23.87
N GLU A 263 -6.19 9.07 -24.36
CA GLU A 263 -7.57 9.45 -24.67
C GLU A 263 -8.31 9.92 -23.41
N GLY A 264 -9.00 11.07 -23.51
CA GLY A 264 -9.67 11.69 -22.38
C GLY A 264 -8.76 12.43 -21.41
N VAL A 265 -7.47 12.66 -21.72
CA VAL A 265 -6.56 13.46 -20.88
C VAL A 265 -5.96 14.62 -21.68
N ALA A 266 -5.97 15.82 -21.09
CA ALA A 266 -5.43 17.05 -21.68
C ALA A 266 -3.89 17.04 -21.69
N GLY A 267 -3.27 16.17 -22.50
CA GLY A 267 -1.82 15.96 -22.48
C GLY A 267 -1.38 15.05 -21.33
N VAL A 268 -0.26 15.39 -20.68
CA VAL A 268 0.24 14.66 -19.50
C VAL A 268 -0.26 15.37 -18.25
N VAL A 269 -0.98 14.65 -17.41
CA VAL A 269 -1.49 15.14 -16.13
C VAL A 269 -0.87 14.33 -15.00
N SER A 270 -0.14 14.99 -14.10
CA SER A 270 0.39 14.39 -12.89
C SER A 270 -0.51 14.70 -11.70
N LEU A 271 -0.81 13.68 -10.90
CA LEU A 271 -1.63 13.78 -9.70
C LEU A 271 -0.89 13.18 -8.51
N ARG A 272 -0.96 13.88 -7.38
CA ARG A 272 -0.57 13.41 -6.05
C ARG A 272 -1.81 13.15 -5.20
N ALA A 273 -1.63 12.44 -4.09
CA ALA A 273 -2.71 12.21 -3.14
C ALA A 273 -3.34 13.55 -2.69
N GLY A 274 -4.67 13.64 -2.78
CA GLY A 274 -5.45 14.85 -2.53
C GLY A 274 -5.69 15.74 -3.75
N GLU A 275 -5.08 15.45 -4.90
CA GLU A 275 -5.29 16.21 -6.13
C GLU A 275 -6.37 15.58 -7.02
N SER A 276 -6.90 16.38 -7.94
CA SER A 276 -7.90 15.95 -8.91
C SER A 276 -7.62 16.51 -10.29
N ALA A 277 -7.98 15.75 -11.33
CA ALA A 277 -7.90 16.17 -12.72
C ALA A 277 -9.26 16.06 -13.41
N GLU A 278 -9.64 17.10 -14.14
CA GLU A 278 -10.69 17.00 -15.14
C GLU A 278 -10.16 16.23 -16.35
N LEU A 279 -10.93 15.25 -16.79
CA LEU A 279 -10.72 14.50 -18.02
C LEU A 279 -11.38 15.25 -19.18
N GLU A 280 -10.75 15.18 -20.35
CA GLU A 280 -11.18 15.85 -21.58
C GLU A 280 -12.57 15.40 -22.04
N GLU A 281 -13.16 16.21 -22.93
CA GLU A 281 -14.48 15.97 -23.54
C GLU A 281 -15.64 15.83 -22.52
N GLY A 282 -15.46 16.35 -21.30
CA GLY A 282 -16.47 16.27 -20.25
C GLY A 282 -16.67 14.85 -19.70
N ALA A 283 -15.68 13.96 -19.88
CA ALA A 283 -15.74 12.59 -19.40
C ALA A 283 -15.96 12.52 -17.88
N GLY A 284 -15.36 13.45 -17.12
CA GLY A 284 -15.53 13.57 -15.68
C GLY A 284 -14.29 14.12 -14.98
N THR A 285 -14.23 13.95 -13.67
CA THR A 285 -13.11 14.34 -12.81
C THR A 285 -12.62 13.10 -12.06
N LEU A 286 -11.31 12.85 -12.13
CA LEU A 286 -10.65 11.84 -11.31
C LEU A 286 -10.01 12.52 -10.10
N HIS A 287 -10.43 12.11 -8.89
CA HIS A 287 -9.84 12.50 -7.62
C HIS A 287 -8.93 11.37 -7.14
N LEU A 288 -7.66 11.70 -6.90
CA LEU A 288 -6.71 10.76 -6.33
C LEU A 288 -6.71 10.92 -4.80
N VAL A 289 -7.20 9.93 -4.08
CA VAL A 289 -7.25 9.96 -2.61
C VAL A 289 -5.91 9.51 -2.03
N ARG A 290 -5.36 8.42 -2.60
CA ARG A 290 -4.11 7.81 -2.13
C ARG A 290 -3.44 7.03 -3.25
N ALA A 291 -2.11 7.08 -3.32
CA ALA A 291 -1.32 6.24 -4.20
C ALA A 291 0.01 5.91 -3.51
N GLU A 292 0.22 4.64 -3.20
CA GLU A 292 1.37 4.19 -2.43
C GLU A 292 1.84 2.81 -2.88
N ASP A 293 3.15 2.60 -2.88
CA ASP A 293 3.77 1.29 -2.84
C ASP A 293 4.10 0.94 -1.37
N LEU A 294 3.79 -0.29 -0.97
CA LEU A 294 3.91 -0.86 0.36
C LEU A 294 4.82 -2.11 0.31
N PRO A 295 6.13 -1.93 0.02
CA PRO A 295 7.06 -3.06 -0.14
C PRO A 295 7.28 -3.85 1.15
N VAL A 296 7.13 -3.23 2.33
CA VAL A 296 7.16 -3.91 3.62
C VAL A 296 5.89 -3.55 4.38
N ARG A 297 5.10 -4.55 4.77
CA ARG A 297 3.78 -4.33 5.34
C ARG A 297 3.45 -5.30 6.45
N ASP A 298 2.93 -4.78 7.55
CA ASP A 298 2.25 -5.62 8.54
C ASP A 298 0.83 -5.95 8.07
N ALA A 299 0.52 -7.24 7.96
CA ALA A 299 -0.79 -7.73 7.57
C ALA A 299 -1.88 -7.41 8.58
N GLU A 300 -1.55 -7.21 9.87
CA GLU A 300 -2.53 -6.92 10.92
C GLU A 300 -3.04 -5.48 10.88
N CYS A 301 -2.23 -4.57 10.35
CA CYS A 301 -2.53 -3.15 10.33
C CYS A 301 -3.38 -2.68 9.14
N PHE A 302 -3.69 -3.56 8.18
CA PHE A 302 -4.34 -3.16 6.94
C PHE A 302 -5.48 -4.12 6.56
N SER A 303 -6.63 -3.54 6.21
CA SER A 303 -7.82 -4.27 5.75
C SER A 303 -7.82 -4.59 4.25
N ALA A 304 -6.91 -3.99 3.47
CA ALA A 304 -6.76 -4.31 2.05
C ALA A 304 -6.22 -5.75 1.89
N PRO A 305 -6.51 -6.46 0.78
CA PRO A 305 -5.94 -7.78 0.53
C PRO A 305 -4.42 -7.78 0.76
N VAL A 306 -3.93 -8.76 1.52
CA VAL A 306 -2.50 -8.89 1.88
C VAL A 306 -1.63 -9.11 0.64
N ASP A 307 -2.26 -9.40 -0.51
CA ASP A 307 -1.60 -9.84 -1.73
C ASP A 307 -1.05 -8.72 -2.62
N GLN A 308 -1.38 -7.46 -2.31
CA GLN A 308 -1.04 -6.32 -3.16
C GLN A 308 0.06 -5.47 -2.55
N PRO A 309 1.19 -5.26 -3.27
CA PRO A 309 2.24 -4.35 -2.86
C PRO A 309 1.87 -2.89 -3.12
N ARG A 310 0.77 -2.61 -3.83
CA ARG A 310 0.35 -1.28 -4.22
C ARG A 310 -1.07 -0.99 -3.76
N LEU A 311 -1.27 0.21 -3.21
CA LEU A 311 -2.56 0.71 -2.79
C LEU A 311 -2.88 2.00 -3.55
N LEU A 312 -3.93 1.95 -4.35
CA LEU A 312 -4.54 3.07 -5.05
C LEU A 312 -5.95 3.26 -4.48
N GLU A 313 -6.25 4.50 -4.10
CA GLU A 313 -7.57 4.95 -3.70
C GLU A 313 -7.94 6.14 -4.58
N SER A 314 -9.05 6.03 -5.28
CA SER A 314 -9.48 7.07 -6.23
C SER A 314 -10.99 7.12 -6.35
N VAL A 315 -11.49 8.32 -6.68
CA VAL A 315 -12.91 8.57 -6.94
C VAL A 315 -13.04 9.21 -8.30
N PHE A 316 -13.83 8.62 -9.18
CA PHE A 316 -14.17 9.20 -10.46
C PHE A 316 -15.60 9.72 -10.42
N VAL A 317 -15.80 10.96 -10.85
CA VAL A 317 -17.10 11.63 -10.91
C VAL A 317 -17.39 12.09 -12.34
N ALA A 318 -18.50 11.66 -12.91
CA ALA A 318 -18.94 12.10 -14.23
C ALA A 318 -20.32 12.74 -14.16
N ALA A 319 -20.61 13.62 -15.12
CA ALA A 319 -21.99 14.00 -15.42
C ALA A 319 -22.80 12.77 -15.86
N ALA A 320 -24.13 12.85 -15.79
CA ALA A 320 -24.97 11.82 -16.36
C ALA A 320 -24.74 11.67 -17.87
N ALA A 321 -24.77 10.43 -18.36
CA ALA A 321 -24.75 10.17 -19.78
C ALA A 321 -25.98 10.86 -20.43
N ALA A 322 -25.75 11.53 -21.57
CA ALA A 322 -26.87 12.04 -22.36
C ALA A 322 -27.77 10.85 -22.79
N PRO A 323 -29.11 11.00 -22.71
CA PRO A 323 -30.06 9.93 -23.04
C PRO A 323 -30.00 9.49 -24.50
#